data_AF-A0A7J9ZVU0-F1
#
_entry.id   AF-A0A7J9ZVU0-F1
#
_cell.length_a   1.000
_cell.length_b   1.000
_cell.length_c   1.000
_cell.angle_alpha   90.00
_cell.angle_beta   90.00
_cell.angle_gamma   90.00
#
_symmetry.space_group_name_H-M   'P 1'
#
loop_
_entity.id
_entity.type
_entity.pdbx_description
1 polymer ?
#
loop_
_entity_poly.entity_id
_entity_poly.type
_entity_poly.pdbx_seq_one_letter_code
_entity_poly.pdbx_strand_id
1 'polypeptide(L)' 'MATIKIGTGLPWSPERTGSAAVAEGVRHVEQAGLESVWMPDLIIGDGTPAMEAAMVLAAAAAASADPE' A
#
# COMPACT_ATOMS: atom_id res chain seq x y z
N MET A 1 10.03 -23.75 14.37
CA MET A 1 9.25 -22.63 14.92
C MET A 1 8.66 -21.86 13.75
N ALA A 2 7.40 -21.43 13.83
CA ALA A 2 6.82 -20.59 12.80
C ALA A 2 7.40 -19.18 12.90
N THR A 3 7.94 -18.65 11.80
CA THR A 3 8.40 -17.27 11.70
C THR A 3 7.20 -16.33 11.68
N ILE A 4 7.21 -15.30 12.51
CA ILE A 4 6.17 -14.25 12.50
C ILE A 4 6.41 -13.38 11.26
N LYS A 5 5.37 -13.15 10.46
CA LYS A 5 5.37 -12.21 9.33
C LYS A 5 4.68 -10.91 9.74
N ILE A 6 5.20 -9.77 9.32
CA ILE A 6 4.72 -8.43 9.67
C ILE A 6 4.37 -7.64 8.39
N GLY A 7 3.14 -7.14 8.35
CA GLY A 7 2.65 -6.26 7.27
C GLY A 7 2.44 -4.82 7.74
N THR A 8 2.24 -3.91 6.79
CA THR A 8 1.90 -2.51 7.10
C THR A 8 0.99 -1.83 6.08
N GLY A 9 0.44 -0.69 6.50
CA GLY A 9 -0.41 0.22 5.72
C GLY A 9 0.42 0.86 4.64
N LEU A 10 -0.09 0.92 3.41
CA LEU A 10 0.49 1.87 2.48
C LEU A 10 0.35 3.27 3.08
N PRO A 11 1.44 4.03 3.23
CA PRO A 11 1.37 5.39 3.75
C PRO A 11 0.48 6.21 2.83
N TRP A 12 -0.63 6.69 3.36
CA TRP A 12 -1.56 7.53 2.62
C TRP A 12 -1.62 8.92 3.26
N SER A 13 -1.54 9.93 2.41
CA SER A 13 -1.92 11.30 2.75
C SER A 13 -2.53 11.97 1.52
N PRO A 14 -3.35 13.01 1.68
CA PRO A 14 -3.91 13.77 0.56
C PRO A 14 -2.83 14.32 -0.40
N GLU A 15 -1.63 14.59 0.10
CA GLU A 15 -0.49 15.11 -0.65
C GLU A 15 0.31 14.02 -1.38
N ARG A 16 0.11 12.74 -1.03
CA ARG A 16 0.83 11.58 -1.59
C ARG A 16 -0.15 10.58 -2.19
N THR A 17 -0.74 10.99 -3.31
CA THR A 17 -1.72 10.18 -4.03
C THR A 17 -1.20 9.74 -5.40
N GLY A 18 -1.92 8.82 -6.04
CA GLY A 18 -1.59 8.30 -7.36
C GLY A 18 -0.60 7.13 -7.35
N SER A 19 -0.44 6.50 -8.52
CA SER A 19 0.33 5.27 -8.69
C SER A 19 1.82 5.42 -8.37
N ALA A 20 2.42 6.58 -8.62
CA ALA A 20 3.83 6.84 -8.29
C ALA A 20 4.07 6.82 -6.77
N ALA A 21 3.18 7.44 -5.99
CA ALA A 21 3.26 7.44 -4.54
C ALA A 21 3.06 6.01 -3.97
N VAL A 22 2.14 5.24 -4.56
CA VAL A 22 1.96 3.82 -4.22
C VAL A 22 3.24 3.02 -4.47
N ALA A 23 3.87 3.18 -5.64
CA ALA A 23 5.10 2.48 -5.98
C ALA A 23 6.27 2.84 -5.04
N GLU A 24 6.40 4.12 -4.67
CA GLU A 24 7.39 4.56 -3.68
C GLU A 24 7.13 3.94 -2.30
N GLY A 25 5.86 3.90 -1.87
CA GLY A 25 5.44 3.26 -0.63
C GLY A 25 5.78 1.77 -0.61
N VAL A 26 5.48 1.03 -1.68
CA VAL A 26 5.81 -0.40 -1.81
C VAL A 26 7.31 -0.63 -1.68
N ARG A 27 8.13 0.13 -2.42
CA ARG A 27 9.59 0.03 -2.32
C ARG A 27 10.10 0.30 -0.91
N HIS A 28 9.51 1.25 -0.21
CA HIS A 28 9.87 1.55 1.17
C HIS A 28 9.54 0.38 2.11
N VAL A 29 8.37 -0.24 1.94
CA VAL A 29 7.94 -1.42 2.69
C VAL A 29 8.88 -2.61 2.44
N GLU A 30 9.23 -2.87 1.18
CA GLU A 30 10.18 -3.94 0.81
C GLU A 30 11.58 -3.70 1.40
N GLN A 31 12.09 -2.47 1.30
CA GLN A 31 13.39 -2.09 1.89
C GLN A 31 13.40 -2.20 3.42
N ALA A 32 12.25 -2.04 4.06
CA ALA A 32 12.08 -2.25 5.50
C ALA A 32 11.97 -3.74 5.90
N GLY A 33 11.92 -4.66 4.92
CA GLY A 33 11.84 -6.11 5.16
C GLY A 33 10.45 -6.60 5.59
N LEU A 34 9.41 -5.83 5.30
CA LEU A 34 8.02 -6.19 5.62
C LEU A 34 7.43 -7.06 4.51
N GLU A 35 6.62 -8.05 4.88
CA GLU A 35 6.18 -9.10 3.96
C GLU A 35 4.83 -8.84 3.29
N SER A 36 4.12 -7.78 3.69
CA SER A 36 2.82 -7.46 3.08
C SER A 36 2.43 -5.99 3.23
N VAL A 37 1.62 -5.54 2.27
CA VAL A 37 0.90 -4.27 2.33
C VAL A 37 -0.60 -4.50 2.34
N TRP A 38 -1.32 -3.61 3.03
CA TRP A 38 -2.78 -3.55 3.08
C TRP A 38 -3.27 -2.12 2.79
N MET A 39 -4.48 -2.00 2.24
CA MET A 39 -5.20 -0.75 2.05
C MET A 39 -6.63 -0.96 2.53
N PRO A 40 -7.13 -0.17 3.51
CA PRO A 40 -8.51 -0.29 3.94
C PRO A 40 -9.47 0.13 2.83
N ASP A 41 -10.51 -0.68 2.62
CA ASP A 41 -11.67 -0.31 1.81
C ASP A 41 -12.67 0.45 2.69
N LEU A 42 -12.65 1.78 2.62
CA LEU A 42 -13.49 2.64 3.44
C LEU A 42 -13.97 3.87 2.69
N ILE A 43 -15.11 4.38 3.15
CA ILE A 43 -15.67 5.66 2.73
C ILE A 43 -15.47 6.64 3.89
N ILE A 44 -14.83 7.77 3.63
CA ILE A 44 -14.65 8.83 4.64
C ILE A 44 -15.83 9.80 4.55
N GLY A 45 -16.59 9.91 5.64
CA GLY A 45 -17.85 10.66 5.70
C GLY A 45 -17.71 12.18 5.88
N ASP A 46 -16.49 12.71 5.90
CA ASP A 46 -16.19 14.13 6.14
C ASP A 46 -15.79 14.90 4.87
N GLY A 47 -15.88 14.26 3.70
CA GLY A 47 -15.51 14.85 2.41
C GLY A 47 -14.02 14.75 2.08
N THR A 48 -13.19 14.17 2.95
CA THR A 48 -11.80 13.87 2.63
C THR A 48 -11.74 12.84 1.49
N PRO A 49 -11.00 13.12 0.39
CA PRO A 49 -10.82 12.14 -0.67
C PRO A 49 -10.15 10.87 -0.13
N ALA A 50 -10.69 9.71 -0.43
CA ALA A 50 -10.07 8.42 -0.10
C ALA A 50 -9.49 7.78 -1.37
N MET A 51 -8.46 6.96 -1.21
CA MET A 51 -8.01 6.10 -2.30
C MET A 51 -8.93 4.88 -2.42
N GLU A 52 -9.18 4.44 -3.65
CA GLU A 52 -9.95 3.23 -3.89
C GLU A 52 -9.04 2.01 -3.69
N ALA A 53 -9.43 1.11 -2.78
CA ALA A 53 -8.56 0.06 -2.28
C ALA A 53 -8.12 -0.94 -3.35
N ALA A 54 -9.02 -1.35 -4.25
CA ALA A 54 -8.68 -2.32 -5.29
C ALA A 54 -7.66 -1.74 -6.29
N MET A 55 -7.82 -0.49 -6.69
CA MET A 55 -6.91 0.23 -7.58
C MET A 55 -5.55 0.45 -6.94
N VAL A 56 -5.51 0.76 -5.63
CA VAL A 56 -4.25 0.87 -4.90
C VAL A 56 -3.53 -0.46 -4.84
N LEU A 57 -4.20 -1.55 -4.46
CA LEU A 57 -3.58 -2.86 -4.35
C LEU A 57 -3.13 -3.39 -5.71
N ALA A 58 -3.88 -3.13 -6.78
CA ALA A 58 -3.46 -3.44 -8.14
C ALA A 58 -2.20 -2.67 -8.54
N ALA A 59 -2.13 -1.37 -8.25
CA ALA A 59 -0.94 -0.56 -8.49
C ALA A 59 0.26 -1.02 -7.64
N ALA A 60 0.01 -1.45 -6.39
CA ALA A 60 1.03 -1.97 -5.50
C ALA A 60 1.62 -3.28 -6.03
N ALA A 61 0.77 -4.22 -6.45
CA ALA A 61 1.19 -5.48 -7.06
C ALA A 61 1.96 -5.26 -8.38
N ALA A 62 1.58 -4.25 -9.17
CA ALA A 62 2.32 -3.91 -10.39
C ALA A 62 3.70 -3.28 -10.10
N ALA A 63 3.90 -2.73 -8.89
CA ALA A 63 5.13 -2.04 -8.50
C ALA A 63 6.08 -2.89 -7.64
N SER A 64 5.61 -4.02 -7.09
CA SER A 64 6.44 -4.93 -6.28
C SER A 64 7.49 -5.64 -7.12
N ALA A 65 8.64 -5.92 -6.51
CA ALA A 65 9.79 -6.51 -7.18
C ALA A 65 9.67 -8.03 -7.43
N ASP A 66 8.62 -8.66 -6.92
CA ASP A 66 8.35 -10.09 -7.08
C ASP A 66 7.25 -10.30 -8.15
N PRO A 67 7.59 -10.49 -9.43
CA PRO A 67 6.68 -11.12 -10.36
C PRO A 67 6.65 -12.61 -10.01
N GLU A 68 5.47 -13.20 -9.87
CA GLU A 68 5.31 -14.67 -9.80
C GLU A 68 6.17 -15.42 -10.84
#